data_AF-A0A971AE48-F1
#
_entry.id   AF-A0A971AE48-F1
#
_cell.length_a   1.000
_cell.length_b   1.000
_cell.length_c   1.000
_cell.angle_alpha   90.00
_cell.angle_beta   90.00
_cell.angle_gamma   90.00
#
_symmetry.space_group_name_H-M   'P 1'
#
loop_
_entity.id
_entity.type
_entity.pdbx_description
1 polymer ?
#
loop_
_entity_poly.entity_id
_entity_poly.type
_entity_poly.pdbx_seq_one_letter_code
_entity_poly.pdbx_strand_id
1 'polypeptide(L)'
;MKAKKNNAFEYLNFGLSFGLTLVITLYLLYKGGAWLDQRLGTYPVFMALGIILALATVFRQLIGEIKELGQKDDQDEHNKT
;
A
#
# COMPACT_ATOMS: atom_id res chain seq x y z
N MET A 1 29.61 -16.07 7.90
CA MET A 1 28.31 -16.66 8.31
C MET A 1 27.24 -16.04 7.44
N LYS A 2 26.62 -16.79 6.51
CA LYS A 2 25.48 -16.28 5.74
C LYS A 2 24.29 -16.20 6.70
N ALA A 3 23.89 -14.98 7.05
CA ALA A 3 22.73 -14.75 7.89
C ALA A 3 21.52 -15.47 7.26
N LYS A 4 20.88 -16.33 8.04
CA LYS A 4 19.62 -16.97 7.67
C LYS A 4 18.62 -15.83 7.41
N LYS A 5 18.24 -15.63 6.14
CA LYS A 5 17.20 -14.68 5.72
C LYS A 5 15.93 -15.05 6.50
N ASN A 6 15.65 -14.32 7.57
CA ASN A 6 14.46 -14.55 8.39
C ASN A 6 13.31 -13.87 7.67
N ASN A 7 12.51 -14.66 6.94
CA ASN A 7 11.34 -14.18 6.20
C ASN A 7 10.42 -13.30 7.08
N ALA A 8 10.39 -13.54 8.40
CA ALA A 8 9.67 -12.71 9.36
C ALA A 8 10.03 -11.21 9.33
N PHE A 9 11.31 -10.86 9.11
CA PHE A 9 11.72 -9.45 8.99
C PHE A 9 11.26 -8.84 7.67
N GLU A 10 11.21 -9.63 6.60
CA GLU A 10 10.75 -9.19 5.28
C GLU A 10 9.24 -8.91 5.30
N TYR A 11 8.45 -9.79 5.93
CA TYR A 11 7.02 -9.56 6.16
C TYR A 11 6.74 -8.37 7.08
N LEU A 12 7.59 -8.14 8.09
CA LEU A 12 7.50 -6.96 8.97
C LEU A 12 7.75 -5.66 8.20
N ASN A 13 8.81 -5.60 7.40
CA ASN A 13 9.10 -4.44 6.57
C ASN A 13 7.99 -4.19 5.56
N PHE A 14 7.50 -5.25 4.92
CA PHE A 14 6.37 -5.16 4.00
C PHE A 14 5.13 -4.57 4.68
N GLY A 15 4.72 -5.11 5.83
CA GLY A 15 3.58 -4.60 6.59
C GLY A 15 3.74 -3.14 7.04
N LEU A 16 4.96 -2.74 7.44
CA LEU A 16 5.27 -1.36 7.81
C LEU A 16 5.22 -0.41 6.62
N SER A 17 5.84 -0.76 5.49
CA SER A 17 5.83 0.03 4.27
C SER A 17 4.41 0.19 3.73
N PHE A 18 3.63 -0.90 3.74
CA PHE A 18 2.23 -0.89 3.33
C PHE A 18 1.37 -0.01 4.24
N GLY A 19 1.47 -0.21 5.57
CA GLY A 19 0.73 0.59 6.55
C GLY A 19 1.08 2.07 6.49
N LEU A 20 2.35 2.41 6.29
CA LEU A 20 2.79 3.79 6.10
C LEU A 20 2.19 4.40 4.83
N THR A 21 2.20 3.64 3.73
CA THR A 21 1.63 4.06 2.45
C THR A 21 0.11 4.28 2.56
N LEU A 22 -0.59 3.40 3.28
CA LEU A 22 -2.01 3.53 3.59
C LEU A 22 -2.28 4.86 4.30
N VAL A 23 -1.58 5.13 5.40
CA VAL A 23 -1.78 6.34 6.21
C VAL A 23 -1.50 7.60 5.42
N ILE A 24 -0.39 7.64 4.67
CA ILE A 24 -0.01 8.80 3.86
C ILE A 24 -1.05 9.05 2.76
N THR A 25 -1.43 8.01 2.02
CA THR A 25 -2.39 8.11 0.91
C THR A 25 -3.77 8.54 1.41
N LEU A 26 -4.28 7.93 2.49
CA LEU A 26 -5.54 8.33 3.10
C LEU A 26 -5.50 9.78 3.56
N TYR A 27 -4.44 10.21 4.24
CA TYR A 27 -4.33 11.58 4.72
C TYR A 27 -4.34 12.59 3.55
N LEU A 28 -3.60 12.30 2.48
CA LEU A 28 -3.56 13.16 1.29
C LEU A 28 -4.90 13.25 0.58
N LEU A 29 -5.58 12.12 0.34
CA LEU A 29 -6.87 12.11 -0.35
C LEU A 29 -8.02 12.62 0.52
N TYR A 30 -7.99 12.38 1.83
CA TYR A 30 -8.92 12.99 2.77
C TYR A 30 -8.80 14.51 2.73
N LYS A 31 -7.57 15.02 2.89
CA LYS A 31 -7.32 16.46 2.91
C LYS A 31 -7.58 17.10 1.55
N GLY A 32 -7.19 16.43 0.46
CA GLY A 32 -7.44 16.86 -0.91
C GLY A 32 -8.92 16.87 -1.27
N GLY A 33 -9.64 15.81 -0.92
CA GLY A 33 -11.09 15.70 -1.11
C GLY A 33 -11.86 16.72 -0.28
N ALA A 34 -11.48 16.93 0.98
CA ALA A 34 -12.08 17.95 1.83
C ALA A 34 -11.81 19.38 1.32
N TRP A 35 -10.60 19.66 0.84
CA TRP A 35 -10.27 20.94 0.22
C TRP A 35 -11.08 21.19 -1.06
N LEU A 36 -11.25 20.15 -1.88
CA LEU A 36 -12.05 20.22 -3.10
C LEU A 36 -13.55 20.41 -2.79
N ASP A 37 -14.06 19.71 -1.78
CA ASP A 37 -15.42 19.89 -1.28
C ASP A 37 -15.67 21.31 -0.78
N GLN A 38 -14.71 21.91 -0.07
CA GLN A 38 -14.81 23.30 0.39
C GLN A 38 -14.82 24.29 -0.78
N ARG A 39 -14.09 24.00 -1.87
CA ARG A 39 -14.03 24.89 -3.03
C ARG A 39 -15.29 24.80 -3.90
N LEU A 40 -15.89 23.61 -4.00
CA LEU A 40 -17.06 23.35 -4.83
C LEU A 40 -18.40 23.43 -4.06
N GLY A 41 -18.37 23.53 -2.73
CA GLY A 41 -19.56 23.58 -1.88
C GLY A 41 -20.28 22.23 -1.77
N THR A 42 -19.65 21.14 -2.19
CA THR A 42 -20.23 19.78 -2.27
C THR A 42 -19.93 18.91 -1.06
N TYR A 43 -19.55 19.52 0.08
CA TYR A 43 -19.21 18.76 1.29
C TYR A 43 -20.37 17.83 1.70
N PRO A 44 -20.17 16.49 1.82
CA PRO A 44 -18.90 15.74 1.89
C PRO A 44 -18.66 14.72 0.74
N VAL A 45 -19.02 15.03 -0.50
CA VAL A 45 -19.00 14.05 -1.61
C VAL A 45 -17.56 13.73 -2.09
N PHE A 46 -16.73 14.73 -2.36
CA PHE A 46 -15.36 14.48 -2.84
C PHE A 46 -14.46 13.89 -1.76
N MET A 47 -14.70 14.19 -0.49
CA MET A 47 -14.01 13.54 0.62
C MET A 47 -14.33 12.03 0.66
N ALA A 48 -15.62 11.66 0.52
CA ALA A 48 -16.02 10.26 0.46
C ALA A 48 -15.41 9.53 -0.76
N LEU A 49 -15.44 10.15 -1.94
CA LEU A 49 -14.78 9.63 -3.13
C LEU A 49 -13.27 9.51 -2.94
N GLY A 50 -12.64 10.48 -2.29
CA GLY A 50 -11.23 10.46 -1.93
C GLY A 50 -10.87 9.28 -1.05
N ILE A 51 -11.68 8.97 -0.02
CA ILE A 51 -11.44 7.79 0.81
C ILE A 51 -11.56 6.50 -0.01
N ILE A 52 -12.59 6.37 -0.86
CA ILE A 52 -12.77 5.18 -1.72
C ILE A 52 -11.58 5.03 -2.69
N LEU A 53 -11.14 6.12 -3.31
CA LEU A 53 -9.97 6.13 -4.20
C LEU A 53 -8.68 5.79 -3.46
N ALA A 54 -8.51 6.28 -2.23
CA ALA A 54 -7.35 5.97 -1.40
C ALA A 54 -7.28 4.47 -1.11
N LEU A 55 -8.40 3.88 -0.69
CA LEU A 55 -8.49 2.44 -0.46
C LEU A 55 -8.21 1.67 -1.76
N ALA A 56 -8.88 2.00 -2.87
CA ALA A 56 -8.67 1.32 -4.14
C ALA A 56 -7.21 1.37 -4.61
N THR A 57 -6.55 2.51 -4.45
CA THR A 57 -5.14 2.71 -4.80
C THR A 57 -4.23 1.85 -3.94
N VAL A 58 -4.42 1.88 -2.61
CA VAL A 58 -3.58 1.15 -1.67
C VAL A 58 -3.78 -0.37 -1.81
N PHE A 59 -5.01 -0.83 -1.98
CA PHE A 59 -5.29 -2.26 -2.25
C PHE A 59 -4.69 -2.72 -3.57
N ARG A 60 -4.79 -1.91 -4.64
CA ARG A 60 -4.16 -2.24 -5.93
C ARG A 60 -2.64 -2.39 -5.77
N GLN A 61 -2.02 -1.51 -4.99
CA GLN A 61 -0.60 -1.58 -4.68
C GLN A 61 -0.26 -2.84 -3.87
N LEU A 62 -1.04 -3.16 -2.83
CA LEU A 62 -0.86 -4.38 -2.04
C LEU A 62 -0.86 -5.64 -2.90
N ILE A 63 -1.82 -5.76 -3.81
CA ILE A 63 -1.96 -6.93 -4.70
C ILE A 63 -0.74 -7.05 -5.63
N GLY A 64 -0.23 -5.91 -6.12
CA GLY A 64 1.00 -5.87 -6.92
C GLY A 64 2.22 -6.35 -6.15
N GLU A 65 2.40 -5.84 -4.93
CA GLU A 65 3.55 -6.18 -4.09
C GLU A 65 3.51 -7.64 -3.62
N ILE A 66 2.33 -8.19 -3.27
CA ILE A 66 2.16 -9.61 -2.93
C ILE A 66 2.53 -10.50 -4.13
N LYS A 67 2.13 -10.11 -5.35
CA LYS A 67 2.46 -10.87 -6.56
C LYS A 67 3.96 -10.86 -6.88
N GLU A 68 4.65 -9.76 -6.58
CA GLU A 68 6.12 -9.71 -6.69
C GLU A 68 6.82 -10.54 -5.63
N LEU A 69 6.33 -10.52 -4.37
CA LEU A 69 6.90 -11.32 -3.29
C LEU A 69 6.75 -12.83 -3.58
N GLY A 70 5.59 -13.27 -4.05
CA GLY A 70 5.37 -14.68 -4.42
C GLY A 70 6.30 -15.17 -5.54
N GLN A 71 6.56 -14.33 -6.56
CA GLN A 71 7.48 -14.69 -7.66
C GLN A 71 8.96 -14.73 -7.24
N LYS A 72 9.36 -13.95 -6.23
CA LYS A 72 10.74 -13.94 -5.73
C LYS A 72 11.08 -15.22 -4.97
N ASP A 73 10.13 -15.77 -4.22
CA ASP A 73 10.33 -17.04 -3.49
C ASP A 73 10.52 -18.23 -4.45
N ASP A 74 9.78 -18.30 -5.57
CA ASP A 74 9.93 -19.37 -6.57
C ASP A 74 11.30 -19.37 -7.29
N GLN A 75 11.89 -18.19 -7.54
CA GLN A 75 13.21 -18.09 -8.19
C GLN A 75 14.38 -18.39 -7.25
N ASP A 76 14.26 -18.05 -5.96
CA ASP A 76 15.29 -18.34 -4.95
C ASP A 76 15.44 -19.87 -4.71
N GLU A 77 14.40 -20.67 -4.97
CA GLU A 77 14.45 -22.13 -4.93
C GLU A 77 15.09 -22.74 -6.19
N HIS A 78 14.77 -22.24 -7.38
CA HIS A 78 15.26 -22.81 -8.64
C HIS A 78 16.74 -22.50 -8.95
N ASN A 79 17.31 -21.46 -8.33
CA ASN A 79 18.74 -21.12 -8.44
C ASN A 79 19.63 -21.89 -7.43
N LYS A 80 19.04 -22.77 -6.59
CA LYS A 80 19.78 -23.61 -5.63
C LYS A 80 19.95 -25.07 -6.06
N THR A 81 19.34 -25.49 -7.17
CA THR A 81 19.52 -26.82 -7.80
C THR A 81 20.44 -26.71 -9.01
#